data_AF-A0A9P6QYT1-F1
#
_entry.id   AF-A0A9P6QYT1-F1
#
_cell.length_a   1.000
_cell.length_b   1.000
_cell.length_c   1.000
_cell.angle_alpha   90.00
_cell.angle_beta   90.00
_cell.angle_gamma   90.00
#
_symmetry.space_group_name_H-M   'P 1'
#
loop_
_entity.id
_entity.type
_entity.pdbx_description
1 polymer ?
#
loop_
_entity_poly.entity_id
_entity_poly.type
_entity_poly.pdbx_seq_one_letter_code
_entity_poly.pdbx_strand_id
1 'polypeptide(L)'
;MLQEIQHIWPEEFAQTSSHRFRGEGRAEDIQVSFFMAHYVMERFRETQLSSFWNYRLDANLDGALDWTERRGFLERMRGWNEGQARLAQVLNSAEGYRFKSGFNDSLQGYETHLARLGFPRSGSSDYEFSGLDGYPFMMQANEFELIQSLDGATIPSFSNNNKNTPYLPHIPADRRLCYFDIDYCLGPQFTDESIPYLDKTTTSQIFEDLAFEKFQCGDCLLHMLRQSSSTTSSAKSSSSSSSSSAGGPGLGGEILPLNTQSPAFRQVIVDLNKYNFVIASSPYSFVQLQEPQEARTKLDNIQSREYIEAFFCINDNLGENQTAVEQIRRIFANFLESRFPTPSPWEKEPPPHHPLLS
;
A
#
# COMPACT_ATOMS: atom_id res chain seq x y z
N MET A 1 -12.30 10.50 -2.64
CA MET A 1 -12.14 9.03 -2.65
C MET A 1 -13.45 8.30 -2.92
N LEU A 2 -14.39 8.16 -1.99
CA LEU A 2 -15.62 7.39 -2.27
C LEU A 2 -16.44 7.91 -3.47
N GLN A 3 -16.59 9.23 -3.60
CA GLN A 3 -17.23 9.84 -4.77
C GLN A 3 -16.50 9.53 -6.09
N GLU A 4 -15.17 9.47 -6.06
CA GLU A 4 -14.34 9.14 -7.21
C GLU A 4 -14.50 7.67 -7.59
N ILE A 5 -14.43 6.76 -6.61
CA ILE A 5 -14.67 5.33 -6.79
C ILE A 5 -16.06 5.08 -7.39
N GLN A 6 -17.10 5.71 -6.85
CA GLN A 6 -18.47 5.58 -7.36
C GLN A 6 -18.61 6.12 -8.80
N HIS A 7 -17.80 7.11 -9.18
CA HIS A 7 -17.81 7.63 -10.55
C HIS A 7 -17.11 6.70 -11.54
N ILE A 8 -16.12 5.93 -11.09
CA ILE A 8 -15.40 4.96 -11.93
C ILE A 8 -16.23 3.69 -12.14
N TRP A 9 -16.93 3.22 -11.10
CA TRP A 9 -17.73 1.98 -11.10
C TRP A 9 -19.20 2.24 -10.74
N PRO A 10 -19.93 3.09 -11.48
CA PRO A 10 -21.28 3.48 -11.10
C PRO A 10 -22.25 2.30 -11.17
N GLU A 11 -22.08 1.38 -12.12
CA GLU A 11 -22.94 0.21 -12.30
C GLU A 11 -22.82 -0.78 -11.13
N GLU A 12 -21.59 -1.07 -10.68
CA GLU A 12 -21.34 -2.02 -9.58
C GLU A 12 -21.85 -1.46 -8.24
N PHE A 13 -21.74 -0.15 -8.03
CA PHE A 13 -22.36 0.53 -6.89
C PHE A 13 -23.89 0.51 -6.98
N ALA A 14 -24.46 0.75 -8.16
CA ALA A 14 -25.90 0.68 -8.36
C ALA A 14 -26.42 -0.73 -8.07
N GLN A 15 -25.74 -1.77 -8.56
CA GLN A 15 -26.07 -3.17 -8.29
C GLN A 15 -26.00 -3.48 -6.79
N THR A 16 -24.90 -3.13 -6.12
CA THR A 16 -24.75 -3.31 -4.67
C THR A 16 -25.88 -2.60 -3.90
N SER A 17 -26.25 -1.39 -4.33
CA SER A 17 -27.32 -0.61 -3.68
C SER A 17 -28.74 -1.12 -3.96
N SER A 18 -28.92 -1.96 -4.98
CA SER A 18 -30.21 -2.55 -5.33
C SER A 18 -30.61 -3.70 -4.39
N HIS A 19 -29.63 -4.26 -3.68
CA HIS A 19 -29.83 -5.31 -2.70
C HIS A 19 -30.27 -4.71 -1.35
N ARG A 20 -31.30 -5.31 -0.75
CA ARG A 20 -31.82 -4.88 0.54
C ARG A 20 -30.94 -5.36 1.68
N PHE A 21 -30.37 -6.55 1.54
CA PHE A 21 -29.50 -7.17 2.54
C PHE A 21 -28.16 -7.56 1.94
N ARG A 22 -27.09 -7.41 2.74
CA ARG A 22 -25.75 -7.84 2.36
C ARG A 22 -25.75 -9.34 2.05
N GLY A 23 -25.23 -9.72 0.89
CA GLY A 23 -25.12 -11.12 0.46
C GLY A 23 -26.25 -11.59 -0.45
N GLU A 24 -27.32 -10.79 -0.65
CA GLU A 24 -28.32 -11.06 -1.69
C GLU A 24 -27.69 -11.08 -3.09
N GLY A 25 -26.62 -10.31 -3.30
CA GLY A 25 -25.79 -10.34 -4.51
C GLY A 25 -24.87 -11.57 -4.61
N ARG A 26 -25.18 -12.70 -3.96
CA ARG A 26 -24.33 -13.92 -3.95
C ARG A 26 -22.89 -13.64 -3.51
N ALA A 27 -22.72 -12.72 -2.56
CA ALA A 27 -21.44 -12.20 -2.07
C ALA A 27 -20.61 -11.40 -3.10
N GLU A 28 -21.23 -10.88 -4.17
CA GLU A 28 -20.62 -9.97 -5.15
C GLU A 28 -20.81 -8.49 -4.79
N ASP A 29 -21.48 -8.19 -3.66
CA ASP A 29 -21.67 -6.83 -3.17
C ASP A 29 -20.34 -6.15 -2.84
N ILE A 30 -20.20 -4.88 -3.22
CA ILE A 30 -19.02 -4.08 -2.88
C ILE A 30 -18.92 -3.93 -1.36
N GLN A 31 -17.87 -4.51 -0.78
CA GLN A 31 -17.41 -4.16 0.55
C GLN A 31 -16.66 -2.82 0.45
N VAL A 32 -17.38 -1.72 0.71
CA VAL A 32 -16.89 -0.35 0.47
C VAL A 32 -15.60 -0.02 1.23
N SER A 33 -15.46 -0.42 2.49
CA SER A 33 -14.26 -0.13 3.30
C SER A 33 -13.01 -0.84 2.76
N PHE A 34 -13.16 -2.11 2.40
CA PHE A 34 -12.11 -2.95 1.84
C PHE A 34 -11.73 -2.44 0.45
N PHE A 35 -12.72 -2.15 -0.39
CA PHE A 35 -12.50 -1.65 -1.74
C PHE A 35 -11.82 -0.28 -1.71
N MET A 36 -12.29 0.65 -0.88
CA MET A 36 -11.66 1.96 -0.73
C MET A 36 -10.20 1.87 -0.27
N ALA A 37 -9.90 1.00 0.71
CA ALA A 37 -8.54 0.83 1.18
C ALA A 37 -7.61 0.35 0.06
N HIS A 38 -8.00 -0.69 -0.68
CA HIS A 38 -7.21 -1.23 -1.79
C HIS A 38 -7.13 -0.25 -2.96
N TYR A 39 -8.22 0.45 -3.28
CA TYR A 39 -8.23 1.49 -4.29
C TYR A 39 -7.19 2.58 -4.01
N VAL A 40 -7.11 3.06 -2.76
CA VAL A 40 -6.11 4.07 -2.38
C VAL A 40 -4.69 3.52 -2.54
N MET A 41 -4.44 2.28 -2.10
CA MET A 41 -3.14 1.63 -2.24
C MET A 41 -2.73 1.45 -3.71
N GLU A 42 -3.64 0.97 -4.57
CA GLU A 42 -3.39 0.76 -6.00
C GLU A 42 -3.21 2.08 -6.76
N ARG A 43 -4.06 3.08 -6.52
CA ARG A 43 -3.93 4.39 -7.17
C ARG A 43 -2.62 5.07 -6.81
N PHE A 44 -2.16 4.89 -5.57
CA PHE A 44 -0.89 5.42 -5.15
C PHE A 44 0.29 4.70 -5.85
N ARG A 45 0.24 3.36 -5.95
CA ARG A 45 1.19 2.55 -6.74
C ARG A 45 1.24 3.02 -8.20
N GLU A 46 0.08 3.16 -8.85
CA GLU A 46 -0.05 3.66 -10.22
C GLU A 46 0.54 5.07 -10.36
N THR A 47 0.28 5.96 -9.41
CA THR A 47 0.82 7.32 -9.40
C THR A 47 2.35 7.31 -9.34
N GLN A 48 2.95 6.45 -8.51
CA GLN A 48 4.41 6.31 -8.42
C GLN A 48 5.02 5.80 -9.74
N LEU A 49 4.42 4.76 -10.32
CA LEU A 49 4.84 4.20 -11.60
C LEU A 49 4.73 5.23 -12.73
N SER A 50 3.57 5.88 -12.84
CA SER A 50 3.30 6.91 -13.85
C SER A 50 4.27 8.07 -13.73
N SER A 51 4.58 8.50 -12.51
CA SER A 51 5.52 9.60 -12.28
C SER A 51 6.95 9.24 -12.71
N PHE A 52 7.42 8.03 -12.39
CA PHE A 52 8.71 7.56 -12.91
C PHE A 52 8.70 7.46 -14.43
N TRP A 53 7.68 6.79 -14.99
CA TRP A 53 7.59 6.51 -16.42
C TRP A 53 7.61 7.80 -17.25
N ASN A 54 6.77 8.76 -16.89
CA ASN A 54 6.55 9.97 -17.68
C ASN A 54 7.56 11.09 -17.43
N TYR A 55 8.31 11.08 -16.32
CA TYR A 55 9.18 12.21 -15.95
C TYR A 55 10.62 11.84 -15.63
N ARG A 56 10.93 10.54 -15.58
CA ARG A 56 12.25 10.03 -15.16
C ARG A 56 12.82 9.02 -16.14
N LEU A 57 11.97 8.21 -16.76
CA LEU A 57 12.35 7.36 -17.87
C LEU A 57 12.34 8.15 -19.19
N ASP A 58 11.23 8.81 -19.51
CA ASP A 58 11.15 9.81 -20.59
C ASP A 58 11.82 11.11 -20.10
N ALA A 59 13.09 11.28 -20.45
CA ALA A 59 13.92 12.38 -19.95
C ALA A 59 13.66 13.67 -20.72
N ASN A 60 13.26 13.56 -21.99
CA ASN A 60 13.01 14.70 -22.87
C ASN A 60 11.52 15.15 -22.88
N LEU A 61 10.62 14.36 -22.27
CA LEU A 61 9.18 14.58 -22.13
C LEU A 61 8.43 14.61 -23.46
N ASP A 62 8.91 13.89 -24.48
CA ASP A 62 8.28 13.85 -25.78
C ASP A 62 7.23 12.73 -25.91
N GLY A 63 7.16 11.81 -24.94
CA GLY A 63 6.27 10.65 -24.85
C GLY A 63 6.70 9.42 -25.65
N ALA A 64 7.79 9.51 -26.40
CA ALA A 64 8.49 8.39 -27.01
C ALA A 64 9.67 7.98 -26.11
N LEU A 65 10.23 6.80 -26.35
CA LEU A 65 11.45 6.36 -25.65
C LEU A 65 12.54 6.08 -26.67
N ASP A 66 13.54 6.97 -26.72
CA ASP A 66 14.68 6.79 -27.61
C ASP A 66 15.66 5.71 -27.09
N TRP A 67 16.64 5.33 -27.90
CA TRP A 67 17.63 4.33 -27.48
C TRP A 67 18.46 4.77 -26.26
N THR A 68 18.76 6.06 -26.13
CA THR A 68 19.55 6.58 -25.00
C THR A 68 18.81 6.37 -23.68
N GLU A 69 17.51 6.69 -23.66
CA GLU A 69 16.63 6.52 -22.50
C GLU A 69 16.46 5.04 -22.16
N ARG A 70 16.14 4.21 -23.16
CA ARG A 70 16.00 2.76 -22.99
C ARG A 70 17.28 2.12 -22.50
N ARG A 71 18.43 2.45 -23.09
CA ARG A 71 19.74 1.91 -22.68
C ARG A 71 20.06 2.25 -21.23
N GLY A 72 19.87 3.49 -20.81
CA GLY A 72 20.10 3.90 -19.43
C GLY A 72 19.25 3.10 -18.44
N PHE A 73 17.99 2.83 -18.80
CA PHE A 73 17.11 1.99 -17.99
C PHE A 73 17.52 0.52 -17.97
N LEU A 74 17.91 -0.05 -19.12
CA LEU A 74 18.38 -1.43 -19.24
C LEU A 74 19.65 -1.68 -18.42
N GLU A 75 20.58 -0.73 -18.39
CA GLU A 75 21.80 -0.81 -17.57
C GLU A 75 21.46 -0.86 -16.07
N ARG A 76 20.49 -0.05 -15.62
CA ARG A 76 19.98 -0.10 -14.23
C ARG A 76 19.34 -1.44 -13.91
N MET A 77 18.53 -1.99 -14.81
CA MET A 77 17.84 -3.27 -14.63
C MET A 77 18.82 -4.45 -14.56
N ARG A 78 19.83 -4.47 -15.43
CA ARG A 78 20.88 -5.50 -15.38
C ARG A 78 21.63 -5.45 -14.06
N GLY A 79 22.07 -4.26 -13.64
CA GLY A 79 22.77 -4.09 -12.37
C GLY A 79 21.93 -4.50 -11.15
N TRP A 80 20.62 -4.20 -11.18
CA TRP A 80 19.67 -4.67 -10.17
C TRP A 80 19.57 -6.19 -10.14
N ASN A 81 19.29 -6.82 -11.29
CA ASN A 81 19.12 -8.26 -11.42
C ASN A 81 20.36 -9.03 -10.97
N GLU A 82 21.56 -8.57 -11.32
CA GLU A 82 22.82 -9.14 -10.82
C GLU A 82 22.93 -9.03 -9.29
N GLY A 83 22.51 -7.91 -8.71
CA GLY A 83 22.45 -7.71 -7.26
C GLY A 83 21.52 -8.69 -6.58
N GLN A 84 20.32 -8.89 -7.14
CA GLN A 84 19.31 -9.80 -6.63
C GLN A 84 19.76 -11.27 -6.73
N ALA A 85 20.39 -11.66 -7.84
CA ALA A 85 20.98 -12.99 -8.00
C ALA A 85 22.04 -13.28 -6.94
N ARG A 86 22.92 -12.31 -6.65
CA ARG A 86 23.89 -12.42 -5.54
C ARG A 86 23.21 -12.58 -4.19
N LEU A 87 22.18 -11.77 -3.89
CA LEU A 87 21.45 -11.85 -2.62
C LEU A 87 20.72 -13.19 -2.44
N ALA A 88 20.12 -13.72 -3.51
CA ALA A 88 19.43 -15.00 -3.49
C ALA A 88 20.37 -16.16 -3.12
N GLN A 89 21.62 -16.13 -3.59
CA GLN A 89 22.64 -17.11 -3.19
C GLN A 89 22.95 -17.07 -1.69
N VAL A 90 22.96 -15.87 -1.09
CA VAL A 90 23.25 -15.71 0.35
C VAL A 90 22.02 -16.04 1.21
N LEU A 91 20.81 -15.73 0.77
CA LEU A 91 19.58 -16.08 1.51
C LEU A 91 19.39 -17.59 1.63
N ASN A 92 19.85 -18.36 0.65
CA ASN A 92 19.81 -19.82 0.67
C ASN A 92 20.98 -20.45 1.45
N SER A 93 21.86 -19.65 2.07
CA SER A 93 22.93 -20.18 2.91
C SER A 93 22.41 -20.60 4.29
N ALA A 94 23.05 -21.60 4.89
CA ALA A 94 22.70 -22.11 6.22
C ALA A 94 22.83 -21.06 7.35
N GLU A 95 23.51 -19.94 7.07
CA GLU A 95 23.77 -18.85 8.01
C GLU A 95 22.64 -17.80 8.03
N GLY A 96 21.69 -17.85 7.09
CA GLY A 96 20.49 -17.02 7.09
C GLY A 96 20.81 -15.53 7.06
N TYR A 97 21.27 -15.02 5.91
CA TYR A 97 21.59 -13.60 5.78
C TYR A 97 20.35 -12.72 5.87
N ARG A 98 20.33 -11.79 6.82
CA ARG A 98 19.32 -10.72 6.85
C ARG A 98 19.81 -9.59 5.94
N PHE A 99 19.33 -9.58 4.70
CA PHE A 99 19.50 -8.41 3.85
C PHE A 99 18.88 -7.23 4.58
N LYS A 100 19.66 -6.17 4.85
CA LYS A 100 19.12 -4.93 5.41
C LYS A 100 18.91 -3.98 4.24
N SER A 101 17.65 -3.71 3.92
CA SER A 101 17.34 -2.80 2.83
C SER A 101 17.89 -1.40 3.12
N GLY A 102 18.53 -0.78 2.13
CA GLY A 102 19.27 0.47 2.28
C GLY A 102 18.43 1.74 2.12
N PHE A 103 17.09 1.65 2.12
CA PHE A 103 16.23 2.82 1.94
C PHE A 103 15.98 3.55 3.27
N ASN A 104 15.66 4.86 3.19
CA ASN A 104 15.15 5.59 4.34
C ASN A 104 13.69 5.22 4.57
N ASP A 105 13.40 4.67 5.74
CA ASP A 105 12.03 4.45 6.20
C ASP A 105 11.41 5.81 6.55
N SER A 106 10.36 6.20 5.84
CA SER A 106 9.67 7.48 6.06
C SER A 106 9.01 7.57 7.43
N LEU A 107 8.75 6.43 8.08
CA LEU A 107 8.29 6.37 9.46
C LEU A 107 9.42 6.54 10.47
N GLN A 108 10.70 6.52 10.07
CA GLN A 108 11.80 6.71 11.01
C GLN A 108 11.72 8.08 11.69
N GLY A 109 11.54 8.08 13.02
CA GLY A 109 11.46 9.32 13.80
C GLY A 109 10.19 10.15 13.55
N TYR A 110 9.15 9.58 12.92
CA TYR A 110 7.91 10.29 12.61
C TYR A 110 7.27 10.95 13.84
N GLU A 111 7.32 10.29 15.00
CA GLU A 111 6.75 10.78 16.25
C GLU A 111 7.37 12.10 16.69
N THR A 112 8.70 12.19 16.61
CA THR A 112 9.44 13.41 16.95
C THR A 112 9.12 14.53 15.97
N HIS A 113 8.95 14.20 14.68
CA HIS A 113 8.55 15.17 13.66
C HIS A 113 7.14 15.71 13.89
N LEU A 114 6.16 14.84 14.17
CA LEU A 114 4.79 15.23 14.46
C LEU A 114 4.71 16.09 15.73
N ALA A 115 5.40 15.68 16.80
CA ALA A 115 5.46 16.44 18.04
C ALA A 115 6.07 17.84 17.83
N ARG A 116 7.16 17.95 17.06
CA ARG A 116 7.79 19.24 16.72
C ARG A 116 6.85 20.17 15.95
N LEU A 117 5.98 19.61 15.10
CA LEU A 117 5.01 20.36 14.31
C LEU A 117 3.70 20.65 15.09
N GLY A 118 3.58 20.19 16.34
CA GLY A 118 2.38 20.38 17.15
C GLY A 118 1.23 19.45 16.76
N PHE A 119 1.51 18.33 16.08
CA PHE A 119 0.52 17.29 15.79
C PHE A 119 0.61 16.17 16.84
N PRO A 120 -0.32 16.12 17.83
CA PRO A 120 -0.33 15.06 18.83
C PRO A 120 -0.68 13.71 18.20
N ARG A 121 -0.06 12.63 18.68
CA ARG A 121 -0.48 11.26 18.34
C ARG A 121 -1.82 10.94 19.00
N SER A 122 -2.61 10.07 18.35
CA SER A 122 -3.73 9.39 19.01
C SER A 122 -3.27 8.47 20.14
N GLY A 123 -2.01 8.00 20.09
CA GLY A 123 -1.35 7.20 21.14
C GLY A 123 -1.68 5.71 21.12
N SER A 124 -2.74 5.30 20.44
CA SER A 124 -3.19 3.90 20.38
C SER A 124 -2.79 3.17 19.09
N SER A 125 -2.48 3.87 18.01
CA SER A 125 -2.13 3.24 16.72
C SER A 125 -0.64 3.32 16.45
N ASP A 126 -0.02 2.19 16.10
CA ASP A 126 1.39 2.11 15.72
C ASP A 126 1.53 1.97 14.20
N TYR A 127 2.25 2.90 13.58
CA TYR A 127 2.43 2.92 12.13
C TYR A 127 3.50 1.90 11.73
N GLU A 128 3.15 1.02 10.79
CA GLU A 128 4.01 -0.08 10.34
C GLU A 128 4.56 0.14 8.94
N PHE A 129 3.85 0.90 8.11
CA PHE A 129 4.25 1.17 6.73
C PHE A 129 3.69 2.50 6.25
N SER A 130 4.46 3.25 5.46
CA SER A 130 3.96 4.37 4.67
C SER A 130 3.96 4.00 3.20
N GLY A 131 2.93 4.45 2.46
CA GLY A 131 2.96 4.40 1.00
C GLY A 131 4.21 5.04 0.42
N LEU A 132 4.74 6.11 1.04
CA LEU A 132 5.98 6.77 0.57
C LEU A 132 7.19 5.82 0.52
N ASP A 133 7.14 4.71 1.25
CA ASP A 133 8.16 3.66 1.26
C ASP A 133 7.92 2.58 0.20
N GLY A 134 6.96 2.78 -0.71
CA GLY A 134 6.66 1.91 -1.85
C GLY A 134 5.34 1.17 -1.73
N TYR A 135 5.27 -0.02 -2.31
CA TYR A 135 4.04 -0.82 -2.36
C TYR A 135 4.06 -1.96 -1.31
N PRO A 136 3.01 -2.12 -0.48
CA PRO A 136 3.01 -3.04 0.65
C PRO A 136 2.90 -4.51 0.24
N PHE A 137 2.33 -4.80 -0.92
CA PHE A 137 2.02 -6.13 -1.42
C PHE A 137 3.09 -6.64 -2.39
N MET A 138 4.35 -6.72 -1.97
CA MET A 138 5.42 -7.19 -2.86
C MET A 138 5.65 -8.71 -2.72
N MET A 139 5.99 -9.37 -3.81
CA MET A 139 6.27 -10.82 -3.85
C MET A 139 7.51 -11.24 -3.03
N GLN A 140 7.53 -12.49 -2.57
CA GLN A 140 8.50 -13.01 -1.60
C GLN A 140 9.75 -13.61 -2.27
N ALA A 141 10.91 -13.44 -1.64
CA ALA A 141 12.20 -13.95 -2.13
C ALA A 141 12.32 -15.48 -2.26
N ASN A 142 11.55 -16.23 -1.47
CA ASN A 142 11.58 -17.70 -1.40
C ASN A 142 10.63 -18.39 -2.41
N GLU A 143 9.88 -17.64 -3.22
CA GLU A 143 8.99 -18.19 -4.25
C GLU A 143 9.68 -18.40 -5.61
N PHE A 144 11.01 -18.24 -5.65
CA PHE A 144 11.81 -18.33 -6.86
C PHE A 144 12.77 -19.53 -6.82
N GLU A 145 12.82 -20.28 -7.91
CA GLU A 145 13.86 -21.27 -8.19
C GLU A 145 15.05 -20.59 -8.85
N LEU A 146 16.28 -20.88 -8.43
CA LEU A 146 17.46 -20.43 -9.15
C LEU A 146 17.65 -21.29 -10.41
N ILE A 147 17.43 -20.73 -11.61
CA ILE A 147 17.70 -21.38 -12.89
C ILE A 147 18.96 -20.82 -13.54
N GLN A 148 19.59 -21.59 -14.42
CA GLN A 148 20.64 -21.09 -15.28
C GLN A 148 20.04 -20.45 -16.53
N SER A 149 20.33 -19.17 -16.72
CA SER A 149 20.14 -18.42 -17.95
C SER A 149 20.94 -19.04 -19.11
N LEU A 150 20.51 -18.76 -20.34
CA LEU A 150 21.19 -19.17 -21.58
C LEU A 150 22.63 -18.65 -21.68
N ASP A 151 22.96 -17.56 -21.00
CA ASP A 151 24.30 -16.98 -20.91
C ASP A 151 25.13 -17.54 -19.73
N GLY A 152 24.60 -18.53 -19.00
CA GLY A 152 25.26 -19.17 -17.86
C GLY A 152 25.07 -18.45 -16.52
N ALA A 153 24.37 -17.31 -16.47
CA ALA A 153 24.05 -16.64 -15.21
C ALA A 153 23.02 -17.43 -14.40
N THR A 154 23.17 -17.50 -13.07
CA THR A 154 22.12 -18.04 -12.19
C THR A 154 21.10 -16.94 -11.89
N ILE A 155 19.86 -17.11 -12.36
CA ILE A 155 18.78 -16.14 -12.21
C ILE A 155 17.62 -16.73 -11.38
N PRO A 156 16.98 -15.94 -10.50
CA PRO A 156 15.72 -16.33 -9.89
C PRO A 156 14.63 -16.44 -10.97
N SER A 157 13.99 -17.59 -11.08
CA SER A 157 12.84 -17.87 -11.94
C SER A 157 11.64 -18.18 -11.07
N PHE A 158 10.51 -17.56 -11.40
CA PHE A 158 9.25 -17.86 -10.75
C PHE A 158 8.82 -19.29 -11.11
N SER A 159 8.53 -20.12 -10.10
CA SER A 159 7.87 -21.40 -10.36
C SER A 159 6.43 -21.12 -10.78
N ASN A 160 6.06 -21.52 -12.00
CA ASN A 160 4.71 -21.32 -12.56
C ASN A 160 3.58 -22.00 -11.74
N ASN A 161 3.92 -22.76 -10.71
CA ASN A 161 3.02 -23.69 -10.03
C ASN A 161 2.25 -23.10 -8.83
N ASN A 162 2.61 -21.93 -8.30
CA ASN A 162 1.91 -21.31 -7.17
C ASN A 162 1.44 -19.87 -7.48
N LYS A 163 0.61 -19.72 -8.53
CA LYS A 163 0.00 -18.44 -8.91
C LYS A 163 -1.08 -17.92 -7.95
N ASN A 164 -1.34 -18.59 -6.83
CA ASN A 164 -2.62 -18.44 -6.12
C ASN A 164 -2.58 -17.69 -4.78
N THR A 165 -1.41 -17.24 -4.30
CA THR A 165 -1.36 -16.39 -3.09
C THR A 165 -0.31 -15.30 -3.26
N PRO A 166 -0.65 -14.19 -3.93
CA PRO A 166 0.34 -13.17 -4.28
C PRO A 166 0.94 -12.47 -3.04
N TYR A 167 0.28 -12.52 -1.88
CA TYR A 167 0.63 -11.70 -0.72
C TYR A 167 0.53 -12.47 0.60
N LEU A 168 1.67 -12.66 1.28
CA LEU A 168 1.68 -12.97 2.71
C LEU A 168 1.76 -11.64 3.49
N PRO A 169 0.77 -11.32 4.35
CA PRO A 169 0.56 -9.97 4.89
C PRO A 169 1.65 -9.43 5.83
N HIS A 170 2.70 -10.20 6.12
CA HIS A 170 3.72 -9.81 7.10
C HIS A 170 5.14 -10.17 6.67
N ILE A 171 5.50 -9.96 5.41
CA ILE A 171 6.91 -10.08 4.99
C ILE A 171 7.61 -8.74 5.22
N PRO A 172 8.63 -8.70 6.11
CA PRO A 172 9.46 -7.52 6.31
C PRO A 172 10.03 -7.00 4.99
N ALA A 173 10.13 -5.67 4.85
CA ALA A 173 10.61 -5.02 3.62
C ALA A 173 12.00 -5.51 3.17
N ASP A 174 12.79 -5.99 4.12
CA ASP A 174 14.17 -6.45 3.99
C ASP A 174 14.27 -7.93 3.54
N ARG A 175 13.13 -8.63 3.42
CA ARG A 175 13.01 -10.01 2.89
C ARG A 175 12.31 -10.11 1.53
N ARG A 176 11.98 -8.97 0.94
CA ARG A 176 11.38 -8.89 -0.39
C ARG A 176 12.53 -8.86 -1.39
N LEU A 177 12.56 -9.83 -2.31
CA LEU A 177 13.44 -9.81 -3.47
C LEU A 177 12.57 -9.86 -4.72
N CYS A 178 13.06 -9.27 -5.80
CA CYS A 178 12.38 -9.36 -7.08
C CYS A 178 13.40 -9.39 -8.22
N TYR A 179 13.15 -10.22 -9.21
CA TYR A 179 13.91 -10.25 -10.46
C TYR A 179 13.08 -9.60 -11.55
N PHE A 180 13.67 -8.63 -12.27
CA PHE A 180 12.98 -7.91 -13.33
C PHE A 180 13.29 -8.57 -14.69
N ASP A 181 12.38 -9.41 -15.16
CA ASP A 181 12.51 -10.03 -16.49
C ASP A 181 12.22 -8.98 -17.58
N ILE A 182 13.28 -8.47 -18.19
CA ILE A 182 13.22 -7.37 -19.16
C ILE A 182 12.32 -7.71 -20.35
N ASP A 183 12.47 -8.91 -20.92
CA ASP A 183 11.74 -9.30 -22.12
C ASP A 183 10.26 -9.56 -21.81
N TYR A 184 9.95 -10.17 -20.67
CA TYR A 184 8.57 -10.35 -20.22
C TYR A 184 7.89 -9.01 -19.87
N CYS A 185 8.58 -8.16 -19.10
CA CYS A 185 8.02 -6.93 -18.56
C CYS A 185 7.93 -5.80 -19.58
N LEU A 186 8.91 -5.67 -20.49
CA LEU A 186 9.01 -4.54 -21.43
C LEU A 186 8.83 -4.95 -22.90
N GLY A 187 8.94 -6.24 -23.21
CA GLY A 187 8.87 -6.75 -24.57
C GLY A 187 10.20 -6.61 -25.35
N PRO A 188 10.38 -7.40 -26.42
CA PRO A 188 11.65 -7.49 -27.16
C PRO A 188 12.02 -6.20 -27.90
N GLN A 189 11.04 -5.36 -28.25
CA GLN A 189 11.31 -4.07 -28.91
C GLN A 189 12.04 -3.08 -27.98
N PHE A 190 11.89 -3.24 -26.66
CA PHE A 190 12.56 -2.38 -25.70
C PHE A 190 14.08 -2.59 -25.69
N THR A 191 14.54 -3.82 -25.92
CA THR A 191 15.96 -4.21 -25.92
C THR A 191 16.63 -4.09 -27.29
N ASP A 192 15.86 -3.89 -28.36
CA ASP A 192 16.36 -3.79 -29.72
C ASP A 192 16.97 -2.40 -30.01
N GLU A 193 18.30 -2.35 -30.12
CA GLU A 193 19.08 -1.16 -30.49
C GLU A 193 18.83 -0.70 -31.93
N SER A 194 18.37 -1.59 -32.82
CA SER A 194 18.07 -1.24 -34.21
C SER A 194 16.81 -0.39 -34.35
N ILE A 195 15.93 -0.43 -33.35
CA ILE A 195 14.77 0.46 -33.25
C ILE A 195 15.27 1.79 -32.68
N PRO A 196 15.17 2.94 -33.37
CA PRO A 196 15.71 4.19 -32.88
C PRO A 196 14.90 4.78 -31.71
N TYR A 197 13.57 4.65 -31.75
CA TYR A 197 12.66 5.09 -30.70
C TYR A 197 11.40 4.21 -30.65
N LEU A 198 10.82 4.04 -29.47
CA LEU A 198 9.48 3.51 -29.27
C LEU A 198 8.47 4.66 -29.31
N ASP A 199 7.43 4.53 -30.12
CA ASP A 199 6.41 5.57 -30.22
C ASP A 199 5.49 5.62 -28.98
N LYS A 200 4.68 6.68 -28.91
CA LYS A 200 3.75 6.92 -27.79
C LYS A 200 2.81 5.75 -27.53
N THR A 201 2.32 5.12 -28.59
CA THR A 201 1.41 3.97 -28.49
C THR A 201 2.11 2.79 -27.82
N THR A 202 3.31 2.46 -28.29
CA THR A 202 4.11 1.35 -27.73
C THR A 202 4.51 1.65 -26.29
N THR A 203 4.99 2.86 -26.01
CA THR A 203 5.37 3.30 -24.66
C THR A 203 4.20 3.25 -23.69
N SER A 204 2.99 3.65 -24.13
CA SER A 204 1.78 3.58 -23.31
C SER A 204 1.35 2.15 -23.04
N GLN A 205 1.40 1.26 -24.04
CA GLN A 205 1.09 -0.15 -23.85
C GLN A 205 2.03 -0.82 -22.83
N ILE A 206 3.33 -0.53 -22.89
CA ILE A 206 4.28 -1.08 -21.91
C ILE A 206 3.96 -0.56 -20.50
N PHE A 207 3.61 0.71 -20.37
CA PHE A 207 3.18 1.26 -19.08
C PHE A 207 1.90 0.57 -18.56
N GLU A 208 0.88 0.40 -19.40
CA GLU A 208 -0.37 -0.27 -19.04
C GLU A 208 -0.11 -1.72 -18.61
N ASP A 209 0.77 -2.43 -19.32
CA ASP A 209 1.23 -3.75 -18.93
C ASP A 209 1.87 -3.72 -17.52
N LEU A 210 2.79 -2.80 -17.25
CA LEU A 210 3.44 -2.68 -15.93
C LEU A 210 2.45 -2.29 -14.81
N ALA A 211 1.47 -1.45 -15.14
CA ALA A 211 0.52 -0.91 -14.19
C ALA A 211 -0.59 -1.90 -13.85
N PHE A 212 -1.12 -2.64 -14.82
CA PHE A 212 -2.39 -3.37 -14.66
C PHE A 212 -2.29 -4.87 -14.99
N GLU A 213 -1.64 -5.27 -16.09
CA GLU A 213 -1.66 -6.66 -16.57
C GLU A 213 -0.54 -7.53 -15.97
N LYS A 214 0.67 -7.00 -15.96
CA LYS A 214 1.91 -7.60 -15.43
C LYS A 214 2.32 -6.86 -14.17
N PHE A 215 1.39 -6.69 -13.23
CA PHE A 215 1.56 -5.84 -12.04
C PHE A 215 2.82 -6.17 -11.23
N GLN A 216 3.26 -7.43 -11.24
CA GLN A 216 4.51 -7.91 -10.65
C GLN A 216 5.74 -7.14 -11.14
N CYS A 217 5.76 -6.79 -12.43
CA CYS A 217 6.84 -6.01 -13.04
C CYS A 217 6.85 -4.59 -12.49
N GLY A 218 5.68 -3.94 -12.37
CA GLY A 218 5.56 -2.63 -11.73
C GLY A 218 5.99 -2.65 -10.26
N ASP A 219 5.61 -3.69 -9.52
CA ASP A 219 6.00 -3.86 -8.11
C ASP A 219 7.52 -3.98 -7.97
N CYS A 220 8.14 -4.78 -8.84
CA CYS A 220 9.58 -4.95 -8.85
C CYS A 220 10.31 -3.66 -9.26
N LEU A 221 9.76 -2.91 -10.23
CA LEU A 221 10.29 -1.60 -10.61
C LEU A 221 10.29 -0.65 -9.41
N LEU A 222 9.17 -0.48 -8.70
CA LEU A 222 9.11 0.37 -7.51
C LEU A 222 10.08 -0.08 -6.42
N HIS A 223 10.27 -1.41 -6.27
CA HIS A 223 11.25 -1.95 -5.34
C HIS A 223 12.68 -1.55 -5.70
N MET A 224 13.05 -1.73 -6.98
CA MET A 224 14.35 -1.35 -7.49
C MET A 224 14.58 0.14 -7.28
N LEU A 225 13.62 0.99 -7.66
CA LEU A 225 13.74 2.45 -7.54
C LEU A 225 13.97 2.87 -6.09
N ARG A 226 13.19 2.31 -5.15
CA ARG A 226 13.34 2.55 -3.71
C ARG A 226 14.76 2.24 -3.20
N GLN A 227 15.41 1.20 -3.73
CA GLN A 227 16.76 0.78 -3.31
C GLN A 227 17.89 1.42 -4.12
N SER A 228 17.65 1.81 -5.36
CA SER A 228 18.68 2.37 -6.25
C SER A 228 19.24 3.70 -5.75
N SER A 229 18.49 4.41 -4.92
CA SER A 229 18.93 5.60 -4.19
C SER A 229 19.88 5.29 -3.02
N SER A 230 20.21 4.01 -2.75
CA SER A 230 21.23 3.60 -1.78
C SER A 230 22.50 3.00 -2.41
N THR A 231 22.51 2.62 -3.69
CA THR A 231 23.59 1.83 -4.30
C THR A 231 24.66 2.65 -5.05
N THR A 232 24.49 3.97 -5.17
CA THR A 232 25.54 4.87 -5.70
C THR A 232 26.68 5.17 -4.72
N SER A 233 26.64 4.69 -3.47
CA SER A 233 27.64 5.02 -2.44
C SER A 233 28.70 3.94 -2.14
N SER A 234 28.89 2.93 -3.00
CA SER A 234 30.01 1.98 -2.87
C SER A 234 31.21 2.27 -3.78
N ALA A 235 31.14 3.30 -4.63
CA ALA A 235 32.31 3.83 -5.34
C ALA A 235 32.88 5.01 -4.54
N LYS A 236 33.96 4.76 -3.80
CA LYS A 236 34.84 5.81 -3.27
C LYS A 236 35.30 6.70 -4.43
N SER A 237 34.86 7.96 -4.43
CA SER A 237 35.49 9.04 -5.18
C SER A 237 35.60 10.25 -4.26
N SER A 238 36.81 10.47 -3.77
CA SER A 238 37.25 11.70 -3.14
C SER A 238 37.31 12.81 -4.19
N SER A 239 36.36 13.74 -4.18
CA SER A 239 36.62 15.15 -4.54
C SER A 239 35.39 16.01 -4.28
N SER A 240 35.69 17.26 -3.97
CA SER A 240 34.85 18.29 -3.38
C SER A 240 33.88 18.96 -4.36
N SER A 241 32.79 19.46 -3.75
CA SER A 241 32.09 20.70 -4.08
C SER A 241 31.41 20.83 -5.45
N SER A 242 30.14 20.42 -5.50
CA SER A 242 29.07 21.24 -6.10
C SER A 242 27.72 20.80 -5.54
N SER A 243 26.99 21.76 -4.97
CA SER A 243 25.66 21.64 -4.39
C SER A 243 24.61 21.34 -5.46
N SER A 244 24.41 20.06 -5.78
CA SER A 244 23.18 19.54 -6.39
C SER A 244 22.67 18.42 -5.49
N SER A 245 21.46 18.60 -5.00
CA SER A 245 20.73 17.72 -4.08
C SER A 245 20.48 16.32 -4.68
N ALA A 246 21.51 15.48 -4.71
CA ALA A 246 21.33 14.05 -4.85
C ALA A 246 20.63 13.57 -3.58
N GLY A 247 19.31 13.43 -3.67
CA GLY A 247 18.47 12.99 -2.57
C GLY A 247 18.98 11.66 -2.01
N GLY A 248 19.00 11.54 -0.69
CA GLY A 248 19.35 10.28 -0.04
C GLY A 248 18.43 9.12 -0.43
N PRO A 249 18.72 7.91 0.06
CA PRO A 249 17.93 6.71 -0.21
C PRO A 249 16.41 6.93 0.01
N GLY A 250 15.58 6.33 -0.84
CA GLY A 250 14.12 6.52 -0.86
C GLY A 250 13.54 6.68 -2.26
N LEU A 251 12.23 6.54 -2.37
CA LEU A 251 11.53 6.52 -3.65
C LEU A 251 11.33 7.93 -4.23
N GLY A 252 11.20 8.96 -3.38
CA GLY A 252 10.97 10.35 -3.82
C GLY A 252 12.07 10.88 -4.75
N GLY A 253 13.33 10.48 -4.52
CA GLY A 253 14.45 10.84 -5.39
C GLY A 253 14.41 10.21 -6.77
N GLU A 254 13.59 9.17 -6.97
CA GLU A 254 13.47 8.41 -8.22
C GLU A 254 12.17 8.66 -8.97
N ILE A 255 11.09 9.03 -8.28
CA ILE A 255 9.77 9.21 -8.92
C ILE A 255 9.43 10.68 -9.16
N LEU A 256 9.98 11.62 -8.40
CA LEU A 256 9.64 13.03 -8.55
C LEU A 256 10.35 13.64 -9.77
N PRO A 257 9.67 14.50 -10.56
CA PRO A 257 10.31 15.25 -11.64
C PRO A 257 11.52 16.05 -11.15
N LEU A 258 12.60 16.11 -11.95
CA LEU A 258 13.83 16.79 -11.54
C LEU A 258 13.66 18.32 -11.42
N ASN A 259 12.82 18.92 -12.27
CA ASN A 259 12.50 20.34 -12.20
C ASN A 259 11.41 20.60 -11.15
N THR A 260 11.83 20.94 -9.94
CA THR A 260 10.94 21.22 -8.78
C THR A 260 10.03 22.43 -8.97
N GLN A 261 10.30 23.29 -9.96
CA GLN A 261 9.48 24.45 -10.29
C GLN A 261 8.46 24.18 -11.40
N SER A 262 8.52 23.01 -12.05
CA SER A 262 7.63 22.65 -13.14
C SER A 262 6.17 22.43 -12.67
N PRO A 263 5.17 22.70 -13.53
CA PRO A 263 3.79 22.28 -13.27
C PRO A 263 3.67 20.77 -13.02
N ALA A 264 4.44 19.96 -13.75
CA ALA A 264 4.49 18.51 -13.58
C ALA A 264 4.88 18.10 -12.16
N PHE A 265 5.93 18.72 -11.59
CA PHE A 265 6.33 18.45 -10.20
C PHE A 265 5.20 18.74 -9.20
N ARG A 266 4.53 19.89 -9.36
CA ARG A 266 3.41 20.26 -8.49
C ARG A 266 2.26 19.25 -8.62
N GLN A 267 1.93 18.84 -9.84
CA GLN A 267 0.87 17.88 -10.11
C GLN A 267 1.18 16.52 -9.47
N VAL A 268 2.39 15.98 -9.68
CA VAL A 268 2.84 14.73 -9.06
C VAL A 268 2.75 14.79 -7.53
N ILE A 269 3.15 15.90 -6.90
CA ILE A 269 3.03 16.06 -5.45
C ILE A 269 1.57 16.04 -5.00
N VAL A 270 0.67 16.71 -5.74
CA VAL A 270 -0.77 16.68 -5.45
C VAL A 270 -1.29 15.25 -5.53
N ASP A 271 -0.97 14.53 -6.60
CA ASP A 271 -1.46 13.17 -6.84
C ASP A 271 -0.92 12.17 -5.80
N LEU A 272 0.37 12.26 -5.46
CA LEU A 272 0.96 11.45 -4.39
C LEU A 272 0.29 11.75 -3.05
N ASN A 273 0.10 13.02 -2.67
CA ASN A 273 -0.57 13.34 -1.40
C ASN A 273 -2.04 12.93 -1.38
N LYS A 274 -2.72 12.97 -2.53
CA LYS A 274 -4.11 12.57 -2.65
C LYS A 274 -4.30 11.10 -2.25
N TYR A 275 -3.45 10.20 -2.75
CA TYR A 275 -3.56 8.75 -2.49
C TYR A 275 -2.61 8.24 -1.40
N ASN A 276 -1.87 9.12 -0.70
CA ASN A 276 -0.93 8.69 0.34
C ASN A 276 -1.66 7.98 1.50
N PHE A 277 -1.02 6.95 2.05
CA PHE A 277 -1.57 6.15 3.13
C PHE A 277 -0.50 5.70 4.11
N VAL A 278 -0.96 5.31 5.31
CA VAL A 278 -0.16 4.55 6.28
C VAL A 278 -0.91 3.28 6.63
N ILE A 279 -0.18 2.17 6.79
CA ILE A 279 -0.70 0.95 7.42
C ILE A 279 -0.29 1.02 8.87
N ALA A 280 -1.26 0.79 9.75
CA ALA A 280 -1.06 0.86 11.18
C ALA A 280 -1.75 -0.31 11.88
N SER A 281 -1.13 -0.80 12.93
CA SER A 281 -1.77 -1.65 13.91
C SER A 281 -2.47 -0.80 14.95
N SER A 282 -3.63 -1.24 15.42
CA SER A 282 -4.40 -0.55 16.45
C SER A 282 -5.07 -1.58 17.37
N PRO A 283 -5.04 -1.38 18.70
CA PRO A 283 -5.81 -2.18 19.63
C PRO A 283 -7.30 -2.11 19.29
N TYR A 284 -7.91 -3.27 19.15
CA TYR A 284 -9.33 -3.37 18.95
C TYR A 284 -9.95 -4.53 19.72
N SER A 285 -11.24 -4.42 19.99
CA SER A 285 -12.04 -5.45 20.65
C SER A 285 -13.29 -5.78 19.85
N PHE A 286 -13.62 -7.05 19.73
CA PHE A 286 -14.92 -7.49 19.20
C PHE A 286 -15.68 -8.21 20.31
N VAL A 287 -16.84 -7.67 20.69
CA VAL A 287 -17.65 -8.22 21.78
C VAL A 287 -19.08 -8.48 21.32
N GLN A 288 -19.59 -9.65 21.65
CA GLN A 288 -21.01 -9.97 21.50
C GLN A 288 -21.68 -9.92 22.87
N LEU A 289 -22.84 -9.26 22.96
CA LEU A 289 -23.56 -9.03 24.21
C LEU A 289 -24.67 -10.09 24.41
N GLN A 290 -24.34 -11.37 24.56
CA GLN A 290 -25.35 -12.44 24.63
C GLN A 290 -26.08 -12.50 25.98
N GLU A 291 -25.33 -12.42 27.08
CA GLU A 291 -25.86 -12.56 28.45
C GLU A 291 -25.56 -11.33 29.31
N PRO A 292 -26.46 -10.87 30.20
CA PRO A 292 -26.30 -9.61 30.93
C PRO A 292 -25.00 -9.51 31.75
N GLN A 293 -24.63 -10.56 32.47
CA GLN A 293 -23.44 -10.53 33.33
C GLN A 293 -22.14 -10.53 32.50
N GLU A 294 -22.12 -11.26 31.39
CA GLU A 294 -21.00 -11.28 30.46
C GLU A 294 -20.88 -9.95 29.71
N ALA A 295 -22.01 -9.40 29.24
CA ALA A 295 -22.08 -8.11 28.58
C ALA A 295 -21.51 -7.00 29.48
N ARG A 296 -21.89 -6.97 30.77
CA ARG A 296 -21.34 -6.03 31.74
C ARG A 296 -19.83 -6.17 31.87
N THR A 297 -19.34 -7.39 32.07
CA THR A 297 -17.90 -7.66 32.21
C THR A 297 -17.11 -7.23 30.97
N LYS A 298 -17.62 -7.54 29.77
CA LYS A 298 -17.00 -7.17 28.49
C LYS A 298 -16.94 -5.66 28.30
N LEU A 299 -18.03 -4.94 28.61
CA LEU A 299 -18.09 -3.49 28.46
C LEU A 299 -17.28 -2.76 29.53
N ASP A 300 -17.26 -3.24 30.77
CA ASP A 300 -16.40 -2.70 31.84
C ASP A 300 -14.90 -2.86 31.46
N ASN A 301 -14.53 -3.98 30.84
CA ASN A 301 -13.16 -4.20 30.34
C ASN A 301 -12.80 -3.20 29.22
N ILE A 302 -13.72 -2.93 28.28
CA ILE A 302 -13.51 -1.91 27.24
C ILE A 302 -13.39 -0.51 27.87
N GLN A 303 -14.26 -0.19 28.85
CA GLN A 303 -14.24 1.09 29.55
C GLN A 303 -12.92 1.31 30.30
N SER A 304 -12.40 0.28 30.97
CA SER A 304 -11.13 0.37 31.71
C SER A 304 -9.91 0.63 30.81
N ARG A 305 -10.03 0.33 29.52
CA ARG A 305 -8.97 0.50 28.51
C ARG A 305 -9.20 1.73 27.63
N GLU A 306 -9.89 2.74 28.15
CA GLU A 306 -10.37 3.86 27.34
C GLU A 306 -9.31 4.59 26.53
N TYR A 307 -8.13 4.80 27.12
CA TYR A 307 -7.02 5.53 26.51
C TYR A 307 -6.17 4.70 25.54
N ILE A 308 -6.38 3.38 25.48
CA ILE A 308 -5.59 2.48 24.62
C ILE A 308 -6.45 1.75 23.58
N GLU A 309 -7.73 1.54 23.84
CA GLU A 309 -8.66 0.91 22.89
C GLU A 309 -9.00 1.88 21.76
N ALA A 310 -8.40 1.67 20.58
CA ALA A 310 -8.63 2.53 19.42
C ALA A 310 -10.00 2.27 18.79
N PHE A 311 -10.38 0.99 18.69
CA PHE A 311 -11.63 0.56 18.06
C PHE A 311 -12.31 -0.51 18.90
N PHE A 312 -13.63 -0.53 18.91
CA PHE A 312 -14.38 -1.68 19.38
C PHE A 312 -15.62 -1.91 18.54
N CYS A 313 -15.92 -3.17 18.31
CA CYS A 313 -17.10 -3.62 17.59
C CYS A 313 -18.00 -4.37 18.56
N ILE A 314 -19.26 -3.96 18.61
CA ILE A 314 -20.27 -4.56 19.47
C ILE A 314 -21.30 -5.24 18.58
N ASN A 315 -21.45 -6.55 18.76
CA ASN A 315 -22.46 -7.34 18.07
C ASN A 315 -23.70 -7.47 18.96
N ASP A 316 -24.82 -6.99 18.44
CA ASP A 316 -26.14 -6.93 19.06
C ASP A 316 -27.01 -8.16 18.74
N ASN A 317 -26.40 -9.28 18.34
CA ASN A 317 -27.09 -10.55 18.20
C ASN A 317 -27.51 -11.12 19.57
N LEU A 318 -28.63 -10.60 20.08
CA LEU A 318 -29.29 -10.96 21.33
C LEU A 318 -30.23 -12.15 21.13
N GLY A 319 -30.41 -12.97 22.18
CA GLY A 319 -31.40 -14.04 22.18
C GLY A 319 -32.85 -13.54 22.36
N GLU A 320 -33.81 -14.48 22.37
CA GLU A 320 -35.25 -14.16 22.45
C GLU A 320 -35.74 -13.79 23.87
N ASN A 321 -34.91 -13.93 24.90
CA ASN A 321 -35.31 -13.63 26.27
C ASN A 321 -35.43 -12.12 26.51
N GLN A 322 -36.67 -11.62 26.52
CA GLN A 322 -36.99 -10.20 26.63
C GLN A 322 -36.43 -9.53 27.90
N THR A 323 -36.37 -10.25 29.02
CA THR A 323 -35.81 -9.73 30.27
C THR A 323 -34.30 -9.54 30.14
N ALA A 324 -33.60 -10.51 29.55
CA ALA A 324 -32.16 -10.40 29.31
C ALA A 324 -31.84 -9.28 28.32
N VAL A 325 -32.63 -9.16 27.24
CA VAL A 325 -32.52 -8.08 26.25
C VAL A 325 -32.65 -6.70 26.90
N GLU A 326 -33.66 -6.49 27.75
CA GLU A 326 -33.88 -5.21 28.43
C GLU A 326 -32.74 -4.88 29.40
N GLN A 327 -32.19 -5.89 30.10
CA GLN A 327 -31.01 -5.71 30.95
C GLN A 327 -29.77 -5.33 30.14
N ILE A 328 -29.52 -6.02 29.02
CA ILE A 328 -28.38 -5.75 28.13
C ILE A 328 -28.51 -4.35 27.53
N ARG A 329 -29.71 -3.93 27.12
CA ARG A 329 -29.97 -2.57 26.65
C ARG A 329 -29.56 -1.52 27.69
N ARG A 330 -29.94 -1.69 28.96
CA ARG A 330 -29.56 -0.76 30.04
C ARG A 330 -28.04 -0.74 30.28
N ILE A 331 -27.41 -1.91 30.29
CA ILE A 331 -25.95 -2.03 30.47
C ILE A 331 -25.24 -1.31 29.31
N PHE A 332 -25.68 -1.52 28.08
CA PHE A 332 -25.07 -0.92 26.90
C PHE A 332 -25.32 0.60 26.81
N ALA A 333 -26.53 1.07 27.15
CA ALA A 333 -26.82 2.50 27.24
C ALA A 333 -25.90 3.21 28.25
N ASN A 334 -25.76 2.65 29.46
CA ASN A 334 -24.85 3.20 30.47
C ASN A 334 -23.40 3.24 29.99
N PHE A 335 -22.94 2.21 29.26
CA PHE A 335 -21.62 2.20 28.66
C PHE A 335 -21.45 3.33 27.62
N LEU A 336 -22.41 3.51 26.71
CA LEU A 336 -22.35 4.57 25.70
C LEU A 336 -22.39 5.96 26.32
N GLU A 337 -23.25 6.20 27.31
CA GLU A 337 -23.33 7.48 28.02
C GLU A 337 -22.05 7.78 28.82
N SER A 338 -21.43 6.74 29.38
CA SER A 338 -20.14 6.86 30.09
C SER A 338 -18.98 7.14 29.12
N ARG A 339 -18.94 6.43 27.98
CA ARG A 339 -17.83 6.52 27.02
C ARG A 339 -17.93 7.73 26.09
N PHE A 340 -19.15 8.09 25.70
CA PHE A 340 -19.47 9.18 24.79
C PHE A 340 -20.53 10.07 25.42
N PRO A 341 -20.17 10.86 26.45
CA PRO A 341 -21.14 11.67 27.20
C PRO A 341 -21.76 12.79 26.38
N THR A 342 -21.18 13.11 25.21
CA THR A 342 -21.73 14.08 24.27
C THR A 342 -22.32 13.34 23.07
N PRO A 343 -23.65 13.39 22.88
CA PRO A 343 -24.30 12.78 21.72
C PRO A 343 -23.72 13.32 20.41
N SER A 344 -23.61 12.44 19.43
CA SER A 344 -23.28 12.82 18.06
C SER A 344 -24.34 13.79 17.52
N PRO A 345 -23.98 14.78 16.66
CA PRO A 345 -24.95 15.65 15.98
C PRO A 345 -26.00 14.90 15.14
N TRP A 346 -25.77 13.61 14.88
CA TRP A 346 -26.65 12.73 14.12
C TRP A 346 -27.58 11.88 15.01
N GLU A 347 -27.36 11.87 16.32
CA GLU A 347 -28.28 11.27 17.29
C GLU A 347 -29.49 12.19 17.44
N LYS A 348 -30.64 11.70 16.97
CA LYS A 348 -31.91 12.41 17.13
C LYS A 348 -32.50 12.09 18.50
N GLU A 349 -33.19 13.06 19.08
CA GLU A 349 -34.02 12.80 20.26
C GLU A 349 -35.00 11.67 19.94
N PRO A 350 -35.19 10.71 20.86
CA PRO A 350 -36.19 9.67 20.66
C PRO A 350 -37.56 10.32 20.47
N PRO A 351 -38.40 9.83 19.54
CA PRO A 351 -39.73 10.36 19.37
C PRO A 351 -40.49 10.25 20.71
N PRO A 352 -41.32 11.25 21.06
CA PRO A 352 -42.08 11.21 22.31
C PRO A 352 -42.89 9.91 22.34
N HIS A 353 -42.72 9.14 23.42
CA HIS A 353 -43.43 7.88 23.62
C HIS A 353 -44.92 8.08 23.35
N HIS A 354 -45.46 7.40 22.34
CA HIS A 354 -46.90 7.21 22.24
C HIS A 354 -47.33 6.52 23.54
N PRO A 355 -48.23 7.13 24.34
CA PRO A 355 -48.77 6.45 25.51
C PRO A 355 -49.40 5.17 25.00
N LEU A 356 -48.90 4.03 25.49
CA LEU A 356 -49.58 2.75 25.32
C LEU A 356 -51.03 2.98 25.77
N LEU A 357 -51.96 2.77 24.84
CA LEU A 357 -53.39 2.72 25.13
C LEU A 357 -53.57 1.73 26.28
N SER A 358 -54.04 2.29 27.40
CA SER A 358 -54.41 1.62 28.65
C SER A 358 -55.43 0.51 28.44
#